data_AF-A0A0B1SW27-F1
#
_entry.id   AF-A0A0B1SW27-F1
#
_cell.length_a   1.000
_cell.length_b   1.000
_cell.length_c   1.000
_cell.angle_alpha   90.00
_cell.angle_beta   90.00
_cell.angle_gamma   90.00
#
_symmetry.space_group_name_H-M   'P 1'
#
loop_
_entity.id
_entity.type
_entity.pdbx_description
1 polymer ?
#
loop_
_entity_poly.entity_id
_entity_poly.type
_entity_poly.pdbx_seq_one_letter_code
_entity_poly.pdbx_strand_id
1 'polypeptide(L)'
;MSAATAAPLNVSAMQIVQIRHYAANTNSTELDKLYQDDAVWIITSSFIIFTMHSGFGLLESGSVSAKDEVNIMVKNVVDVVFGGLSYWSVGYGLSYGDYEPFRNSFIGFGRFFYDPTRPSSCGIPYPPEISYNF
;
A
#
# COMPACT_ATOMS: atom_id res chain seq x y z
N MET A 1 12.45 32.21 45.99
CA MET A 1 13.38 31.68 44.97
C MET A 1 13.48 30.18 45.18
N SER A 2 12.63 29.39 44.51
CA SER A 2 12.67 27.93 44.59
C SER A 2 13.49 27.41 43.42
N ALA A 3 14.67 26.86 43.71
CA ALA A 3 15.55 26.28 42.72
C ALA A 3 14.91 25.01 42.16
N ALA A 4 14.51 25.05 40.89
CA ALA A 4 14.12 23.85 40.14
C ALA A 4 15.33 22.91 40.08
N THR A 5 15.27 21.83 40.85
CA THR A 5 16.23 20.74 40.83
C THR A 5 16.25 20.13 39.42
N ALA A 6 17.33 20.38 38.67
CA ALA A 6 17.55 19.79 37.37
C ALA A 6 17.81 18.28 37.54
N ALA A 7 16.80 17.46 37.27
CA ALA A 7 16.97 16.03 37.09
C ALA A 7 17.95 15.78 35.92
N PRO A 8 18.83 14.78 35.98
CA PRO A 8 19.79 14.51 34.91
C PRO A 8 19.04 14.22 33.61
N LEU A 9 19.35 15.01 32.58
CA LEU A 9 18.80 14.87 31.23
C LEU A 9 19.23 13.51 30.65
N ASN A 10 18.37 12.50 30.78
CA ASN A 10 18.52 11.24 30.07
C ASN A 10 18.47 11.54 28.56
N VAL A 11 19.60 11.36 27.87
CA VAL A 11 19.79 11.68 26.44
C VAL A 11 18.69 11.06 25.57
N SER A 12 18.19 9.88 25.95
CA SER A 12 17.10 9.18 25.27
C SER A 12 15.76 9.92 25.37
N ALA A 13 15.45 10.53 26.52
CA ALA A 13 14.24 11.32 26.72
C ALA A 13 14.33 12.67 26.00
N MET A 14 15.52 13.26 25.92
CA MET A 14 15.76 14.48 25.14
C MET A 14 15.52 14.24 23.65
N GLN A 15 15.97 13.12 23.10
CA GLN A 15 15.77 12.77 21.69
C GLN A 15 14.28 12.58 21.35
N ILE A 16 13.51 11.95 22.24
CA ILE A 16 12.05 11.81 22.08
C ILE A 16 11.36 13.17 22.15
N VAL A 17 11.71 14.03 23.11
CA VAL A 17 11.11 15.38 23.24
C VAL A 17 11.43 16.25 22.02
N GLN A 18 12.66 16.21 21.49
CA GLN A 18 13.05 16.95 20.29
C GLN A 18 12.24 16.51 19.05
N ILE A 19 12.01 15.20 18.88
CA ILE A 19 11.15 14.68 17.79
C ILE A 19 9.70 15.16 17.96
N ARG A 20 9.16 15.17 19.18
CA ARG A 20 7.79 15.68 19.45
C ARG A 20 7.68 17.18 19.18
N HIS A 21 8.71 17.94 19.54
CA HIS A 21 8.74 19.38 19.29
C HIS A 21 8.86 19.70 17.80
N TYR A 22 9.65 18.91 17.04
CA TYR A 22 9.78 19.00 15.58
C TYR A 22 8.52 18.57 14.80
N ALA A 23 7.75 17.63 15.35
CA ALA A 23 6.47 17.22 14.79
C ALA A 23 5.37 18.29 15.00
N ALA A 24 5.41 19.03 16.11
CA ALA A 24 4.38 20.03 16.45
C ALA A 24 4.50 21.34 15.66
N ASN A 25 5.66 21.62 15.08
CA ASN A 25 5.98 22.85 14.33
C ASN A 25 6.22 22.59 12.84
N THR A 26 5.97 21.37 12.34
CA THR A 26 5.95 21.10 10.90
C THR A 26 4.67 21.66 10.29
N ASN A 27 4.83 22.52 9.28
CA ASN A 27 3.71 23.04 8.50
C ASN A 27 3.05 21.89 7.72
N SER A 28 1.72 21.80 7.75
CA SER A 28 0.95 20.76 7.05
C SER A 28 1.32 20.65 5.57
N THR A 29 1.68 21.78 4.95
CA THR A 29 2.13 21.85 3.55
C THR A 29 3.44 21.11 3.27
N GLU A 30 4.33 20.99 4.25
CA GLU A 30 5.58 20.22 4.10
C GLU A 30 5.30 18.72 4.25
N LEU A 31 4.34 18.33 5.11
CA LEU A 31 3.88 16.94 5.19
C LEU A 31 3.21 16.49 3.90
N ASP A 32 2.35 17.33 3.31
CA ASP A 32 1.66 17.04 2.05
C ASP A 32 2.65 16.78 0.90
N LYS A 33 3.75 17.53 0.86
CA LYS A 33 4.84 17.31 -0.11
C LYS A 33 5.54 15.97 0.09
N LEU A 34 5.83 15.60 1.34
CA LEU A 34 6.46 14.30 1.64
C LEU A 34 5.58 13.13 1.20
N TYR A 35 4.27 13.18 1.47
CA TYR A 35 3.33 12.16 0.99
C TYR A 35 3.25 12.10 -0.53
N GLN A 36 3.36 13.24 -1.21
CA GLN A 36 3.36 13.30 -2.67
C GLN A 36 4.59 12.63 -3.27
N ASP A 37 5.78 12.87 -2.72
CA ASP A 37 7.03 12.28 -3.19
C ASP A 37 7.04 10.75 -2.98
N ASP A 38 6.58 10.29 -1.83
CA ASP A 38 6.43 8.85 -1.53
C ASP A 38 5.44 8.18 -2.50
N ALA A 39 4.32 8.84 -2.79
CA ALA A 39 3.33 8.33 -3.75
C ALA A 39 3.92 8.24 -5.17
N VAL A 40 4.66 9.24 -5.62
CA VAL A 40 5.35 9.23 -6.92
C VAL A 40 6.36 8.08 -6.98
N TRP A 41 7.13 7.88 -5.92
CA TRP A 41 8.09 6.78 -5.83
C TRP A 41 7.41 5.40 -5.93
N ILE A 42 6.32 5.19 -5.20
CA ILE A 42 5.59 3.92 -5.20
C ILE A 42 4.95 3.64 -6.58
N ILE A 43 4.32 4.64 -7.20
CA ILE A 43 3.71 4.49 -8.53
C ILE A 43 4.78 4.21 -9.59
N THR A 44 5.91 4.91 -9.52
CA THR A 44 7.06 4.67 -10.42
C THR A 44 7.61 3.26 -10.25
N SER A 45 7.79 2.81 -9.00
CA SER A 45 8.24 1.46 -8.69
C SER A 45 7.26 0.39 -9.20
N SER A 46 5.95 0.63 -9.03
CA SER A 46 4.90 -0.25 -9.55
C SER A 46 4.95 -0.38 -11.09
N PHE A 47 5.22 0.71 -11.81
CA PHE A 47 5.36 0.68 -13.26
C PHE A 47 6.58 -0.14 -13.74
N ILE A 48 7.70 -0.04 -13.03
CA ILE A 48 8.91 -0.85 -13.30
C ILE A 48 8.60 -2.34 -13.13
N ILE A 49 7.90 -2.72 -12.06
CA ILE A 49 7.48 -4.11 -11.81
C ILE A 49 6.50 -4.59 -12.87
N PHE A 50 5.51 -3.77 -13.26
CA PHE A 50 4.57 -4.11 -14.34
C PHE A 50 5.30 -4.44 -15.65
N THR A 51 6.35 -3.68 -15.96
CA THR A 51 7.18 -3.91 -17.16
C THR A 51 7.90 -5.26 -17.15
N MET A 52 8.16 -5.85 -15.96
CA MET A 52 8.80 -7.16 -15.83
C MET A 52 7.94 -8.29 -16.40
N HIS A 53 6.62 -8.24 -16.21
CA HIS A 53 5.71 -9.23 -16.79
C HIS A 53 5.69 -9.13 -18.32
N SER A 54 5.64 -7.91 -18.87
CA SER A 54 5.76 -7.72 -20.32
C SER A 54 7.13 -8.17 -20.86
N GLY A 55 8.20 -7.96 -20.10
CA GLY A 55 9.56 -8.34 -20.49
C GLY A 55 9.77 -9.85 -20.56
N PHE A 56 9.25 -10.60 -19.59
CA PHE A 56 9.33 -12.06 -19.60
C PHE A 56 8.57 -12.66 -20.79
N GLY A 57 7.36 -12.17 -21.07
CA GLY A 57 6.59 -12.63 -22.23
C GLY A 57 7.30 -12.39 -23.57
N LEU A 58 8.01 -11.27 -23.74
CA LEU A 58 8.79 -11.00 -24.94
C LEU A 58 10.00 -11.95 -25.09
N LEU A 59 10.67 -12.29 -23.99
CA LEU A 59 11.77 -13.26 -24.00
C LEU A 59 11.30 -14.69 -24.31
N GLU A 60 10.12 -15.08 -23.79
CA GLU A 60 9.51 -16.38 -24.05
C GLU A 60 8.97 -16.49 -25.50
N SER A 61 8.35 -15.42 -25.99
CA SER A 61 7.88 -15.25 -27.37
C SER A 61 9.02 -15.36 -28.38
N GLY A 62 10.14 -14.67 -28.12
CA GLY A 62 11.30 -14.66 -29.01
C GLY A 62 12.11 -15.95 -29.06
N SER A 63 11.88 -16.88 -28.12
CA SER A 63 12.58 -18.17 -28.04
C SER A 63 11.79 -19.33 -28.66
N VAL A 64 10.57 -19.09 -29.14
CA VAL A 64 9.66 -20.11 -29.69
C VAL A 64 9.42 -19.93 -31.19
N SER A 65 8.99 -21.00 -31.88
CA SER A 65 8.59 -20.92 -33.29
C SER A 65 7.37 -20.00 -33.48
N ALA A 66 7.36 -19.20 -34.54
CA ALA A 66 6.30 -18.24 -34.90
C ALA A 66 4.86 -18.83 -34.98
N LYS A 67 4.74 -20.17 -35.00
CA LYS A 67 3.45 -20.88 -35.01
C LYS A 67 2.79 -20.93 -33.62
N ASP A 68 3.59 -20.92 -32.56
CA ASP A 68 3.14 -21.06 -31.16
C ASP A 68 3.36 -19.79 -30.32
N GLU A 69 4.09 -18.82 -30.88
CA GLU A 69 4.42 -17.53 -30.27
C GLU A 69 3.18 -16.77 -29.76
N VAL A 70 2.12 -16.73 -30.56
CA VAL A 70 0.87 -16.00 -30.23
C VAL A 70 0.21 -16.59 -28.98
N ASN A 71 0.26 -17.90 -28.78
CA ASN A 71 -0.33 -18.56 -27.62
C ASN A 71 0.41 -18.21 -26.32
N ILE A 72 1.72 -18.01 -26.39
CA ILE A 72 2.56 -17.61 -25.25
C ILE A 72 2.33 -16.13 -24.92
N MET A 73 2.29 -15.26 -25.93
CA MET A 73 2.02 -13.84 -25.75
C MET A 73 0.64 -13.60 -25.10
N VAL A 74 -0.39 -14.34 -25.51
CA VAL A 74 -1.73 -14.25 -24.90
C VAL A 74 -1.72 -14.64 -23.43
N LYS A 75 -1.01 -15.72 -23.06
CA LYS A 75 -0.87 -16.11 -21.64
C LYS A 75 -0.21 -15.03 -20.80
N ASN A 76 0.83 -14.38 -21.33
CA ASN A 76 1.52 -13.32 -20.62
C ASN A 76 0.61 -12.10 -20.35
N VAL A 77 -0.26 -11.74 -21.30
CA VAL A 77 -1.25 -10.66 -21.11
C VAL A 77 -2.34 -11.08 -20.11
N VAL A 78 -2.82 -12.32 -20.22
CA VAL A 78 -3.83 -12.87 -19.31
C VAL A 78 -3.31 -12.94 -17.87
N ASP A 79 -2.05 -13.31 -17.65
CA ASP A 79 -1.42 -13.36 -16.32
C ASP A 79 -1.41 -11.99 -15.63
N VAL A 80 -1.03 -10.92 -16.33
CA VAL A 80 -1.00 -9.56 -15.77
C VAL A 80 -2.41 -9.08 -15.40
N VAL A 81 -3.40 -9.32 -16.27
CA VAL A 81 -4.78 -8.89 -16.04
C VAL A 81 -5.44 -9.69 -14.91
N PHE A 82 -5.36 -11.01 -14.96
CA PHE A 82 -5.94 -11.86 -13.91
C PHE A 82 -5.15 -11.79 -12.60
N GLY A 83 -3.84 -11.54 -12.63
CA GLY A 83 -3.02 -11.29 -11.46
C GLY A 83 -3.48 -10.03 -10.71
N GLY A 84 -3.68 -8.92 -11.43
CA GLY A 84 -4.23 -7.69 -10.83
C GLY A 84 -5.66 -7.87 -10.31
N LEU A 85 -6.54 -8.49 -11.09
CA LEU A 85 -7.95 -8.71 -10.71
C LEU A 85 -8.10 -9.68 -9.53
N SER A 86 -7.30 -10.74 -9.48
CA SER A 86 -7.31 -11.70 -8.36
C SER A 86 -6.76 -11.05 -7.08
N TYR A 87 -5.76 -10.17 -7.18
CA TYR A 87 -5.27 -9.43 -6.02
C TYR A 87 -6.31 -8.43 -5.49
N TRP A 88 -7.01 -7.72 -6.37
CA TRP A 88 -8.06 -6.77 -5.97
C TRP A 88 -9.28 -7.45 -5.33
N SER A 89 -9.73 -8.57 -5.89
CA SER A 89 -10.92 -9.29 -5.41
C SER A 89 -10.67 -10.07 -4.13
N VAL A 90 -9.58 -10.84 -4.07
CA VAL A 90 -9.31 -11.79 -2.97
C VAL A 90 -7.95 -11.60 -2.32
N GLY A 91 -6.91 -11.22 -3.08
CA GLY A 91 -5.54 -11.16 -2.57
C GLY A 91 -5.31 -10.13 -1.46
N TYR A 92 -5.98 -8.97 -1.51
CA TYR A 92 -5.93 -7.99 -0.44
C TYR A 92 -6.54 -8.55 0.85
N GLY A 93 -7.71 -9.19 0.76
CA GLY A 93 -8.38 -9.76 1.92
C GLY A 93 -7.63 -10.94 2.54
N LEU A 94 -6.89 -11.70 1.74
CA LEU A 94 -6.05 -12.80 2.24
C LEU A 94 -4.78 -12.30 2.96
N SER A 95 -4.25 -11.15 2.57
CA SER A 95 -2.99 -10.60 3.12
C SER A 95 -3.21 -9.63 4.29
N TYR A 96 -4.26 -8.82 4.21
CA TYR A 96 -4.57 -7.74 5.16
C TYR A 96 -6.00 -7.84 5.73
N GLY A 97 -6.60 -9.03 5.70
CA GLY A 97 -7.94 -9.24 6.24
C GLY A 97 -7.98 -9.19 7.77
N ASP A 98 -8.92 -8.40 8.30
CA ASP A 98 -9.07 -8.13 9.73
C ASP A 98 -10.13 -9.01 10.43
N TYR A 99 -10.62 -10.08 9.79
CA TYR A 99 -11.67 -10.94 10.35
C TYR A 99 -11.13 -11.87 11.45
N GLU A 100 -11.35 -11.46 12.69
CA GLU A 100 -10.86 -12.10 13.94
C GLU A 100 -11.07 -13.63 14.02
N PRO A 101 -12.22 -14.23 13.62
CA PRO A 101 -12.43 -15.68 13.74
C PRO A 101 -11.56 -16.57 12.84
N PHE A 102 -11.05 -16.05 11.72
CA PHE A 102 -10.25 -16.83 10.76
C PHE A 102 -8.82 -16.28 10.57
N ARG A 103 -8.41 -15.29 11.38
CA ARG A 103 -7.09 -14.67 11.29
C ARG A 103 -6.02 -15.56 11.95
N ASN A 104 -5.08 -16.03 11.14
CA ASN A 104 -3.89 -16.72 11.59
C ASN A 104 -2.65 -15.93 11.17
N SER A 105 -1.49 -16.17 11.81
CA SER A 105 -0.23 -15.51 11.42
C SER A 105 0.21 -15.77 9.97
N PHE A 106 -0.43 -16.74 9.30
CA PHE A 106 -0.16 -17.11 7.90
C PHE A 106 -1.23 -16.61 6.92
N ILE A 107 -2.46 -16.36 7.38
CA ILE A 107 -3.61 -16.08 6.51
C ILE A 107 -4.52 -15.05 7.21
N GLY A 108 -4.71 -13.90 6.55
CA GLY A 108 -5.78 -12.96 6.84
C GLY A 108 -7.08 -13.39 6.15
N PHE A 109 -8.22 -13.00 6.72
CA PHE A 109 -9.53 -13.27 6.13
C PHE A 109 -10.41 -12.01 6.25
N GLY A 110 -11.29 -11.76 5.28
CA GLY A 110 -12.15 -10.57 5.25
C GLY A 110 -11.56 -9.41 4.43
N ARG A 111 -12.37 -8.37 4.17
CA ARG A 111 -12.06 -7.25 3.24
C ARG A 111 -11.83 -7.70 1.79
N PHE A 112 -12.68 -8.61 1.31
CA PHE A 112 -12.78 -8.93 -0.11
C PHE A 112 -13.29 -7.70 -0.88
N PHE A 113 -12.87 -7.54 -2.13
CA PHE A 113 -13.14 -6.36 -2.95
C PHE A 113 -12.69 -5.07 -2.26
N TYR A 114 -11.38 -4.81 -2.29
CA TYR A 114 -10.81 -3.65 -1.61
C TYR A 114 -11.49 -2.32 -2.01
N ASP A 115 -12.17 -1.70 -1.05
CA ASP A 115 -12.74 -0.36 -1.12
C ASP A 115 -12.06 0.57 -0.10
N PRO A 116 -11.37 1.62 -0.54
CA PRO A 116 -10.78 2.59 0.38
C PRO A 116 -11.84 3.52 0.96
N THR A 117 -12.20 3.32 2.23
CA THR A 117 -12.95 4.30 3.02
C THR A 117 -12.15 5.60 3.07
N ARG A 118 -12.64 6.63 2.36
CA ARG A 118 -12.05 7.96 2.39
C ARG A 118 -12.36 8.62 3.74
N PRO A 119 -11.36 9.16 4.45
CA PRO A 119 -11.63 9.90 5.67
C PRO A 119 -12.55 11.09 5.36
N SER A 120 -13.61 11.24 6.16
CA SER A 120 -14.68 12.25 6.05
C SER A 120 -14.21 13.71 6.22
N SER A 121 -12.90 13.96 6.28
CA SER A 121 -12.28 15.29 6.33
C SER A 121 -12.30 16.04 4.99
N CYS A 122 -12.54 15.34 3.86
CA CYS A 122 -13.05 15.99 2.65
C CYS A 122 -14.58 16.07 2.80
N GLY A 123 -15.11 17.22 3.21
CA GLY A 123 -16.48 17.42 3.72
C GLY A 123 -17.66 17.12 2.77
N ILE A 124 -17.70 15.97 2.13
CA ILE A 124 -18.85 15.44 1.40
C ILE A 124 -19.50 14.38 2.29
N PRO A 125 -20.75 14.54 2.74
CA PRO A 125 -21.46 13.53 3.52
C PRO A 125 -21.58 12.22 2.72
N TYR A 126 -21.06 11.12 3.25
CA TYR A 126 -21.31 9.79 2.68
C TYR A 126 -22.76 9.37 2.96
N PRO A 127 -23.48 8.81 1.97
CA PRO A 127 -24.67 8.03 2.26
C PRO A 127 -24.29 6.79 3.11
N PRO A 128 -25.19 6.29 3.98
CA PRO A 128 -24.88 5.22 4.92
C PRO A 128 -24.32 3.98 4.18
N GLU A 129 -23.13 3.54 4.58
CA GLU A 129 -22.46 2.36 4.05
C GLU A 129 -23.35 1.13 4.20
N ILE A 130 -23.67 0.50 3.06
CA ILE A 130 -24.18 -0.86 3.04
C ILE A 130 -23.02 -1.74 3.47
N SER A 131 -23.16 -2.30 4.68
CA SER A 131 -22.22 -3.24 5.28
C SER A 131 -22.22 -4.52 4.45
N TYR A 132 -21.27 -4.66 3.52
CA TYR A 132 -21.06 -5.93 2.81
C TYR A 132 -20.33 -6.90 3.75
N ASN A 133 -21.08 -7.53 4.64
CA ASN A 133 -20.66 -8.76 5.32
C ASN A 133 -20.77 -9.93 4.34
N PHE A 134 -19.74 -10.18 3.54
CA PHE A 134 -19.41 -11.50 2.98
C PHE A 134 -17.89 -11.60 2.78
#